data_AF-A0A4U1J8L2-F1
#
_entry.id   AF-A0A4U1J8L2-F1
#
_cell.length_a   1.000
_cell.length_b   1.000
_cell.length_c   1.000
_cell.angle_alpha   90.00
_cell.angle_beta   90.00
_cell.angle_gamma   90.00
#
_symmetry.space_group_name_H-M   'P 1'
#
loop_
_entity.id
_entity.type
_entity.pdbx_description
1 polymer ?
#
loop_
_entity_poly.entity_id
_entity_poly.type
_entity_poly.pdbx_seq_one_letter_code
_entity_poly.pdbx_strand_id
1 'polypeptide(L)'
;MAVKSRADLFRTNESEPKHPRLRRWKKLRESGYHLDLEIHREWDGLTFSPAKMFVTLRKHEEDPGILEELLWEDALNQGLVELGIPASTPEGEVMRYALAFKTALEPVSLRHNEDFLRSVLVEFLRAGDVFPSHPELMKMLDQVHPAQAYRGASYDQALEAVESIINAKAEELESKLRYPQEKAFDILCRALAQYLDEIFHVTARRFWFPK
;
A
#
# COMPACT_ATOMS: atom_id res chain seq x y z
N MET A 1 -10.89 13.72 35.03
CA MET A 1 -11.87 14.40 34.15
C MET A 1 -13.22 13.72 34.35
N ALA A 2 -14.24 14.44 34.82
CA ALA A 2 -15.56 13.88 35.10
C ALA A 2 -16.42 13.89 33.82
N VAL A 3 -17.01 12.75 33.47
CA VAL A 3 -17.95 12.59 32.35
C VAL A 3 -19.22 13.37 32.67
N LYS A 4 -19.59 14.35 31.81
CA LYS A 4 -20.69 15.29 32.09
C LYS A 4 -22.02 14.92 31.41
N SER A 5 -22.02 14.01 30.44
CA SER A 5 -23.25 13.57 29.76
C SER A 5 -23.15 12.18 29.12
N ARG A 6 -24.32 11.57 28.84
CA ARG A 6 -24.41 10.32 28.07
C ARG A 6 -23.87 10.48 26.64
N ALA A 7 -23.92 11.69 26.06
CA ALA A 7 -23.32 11.98 24.77
C ALA A 7 -21.79 11.93 24.82
N ASP A 8 -21.17 12.28 25.96
CA ASP A 8 -19.70 12.20 26.13
C ASP A 8 -19.19 10.74 26.17
N LEU A 9 -20.04 9.76 26.52
CA LEU A 9 -19.71 8.33 26.46
C LEU A 9 -19.61 7.80 25.02
N PHE A 10 -20.25 8.48 24.06
CA PHE A 10 -20.27 8.11 22.64
C PHE A 10 -19.63 9.16 21.75
N ARG A 11 -19.04 10.21 22.32
CA ARG A 11 -18.06 11.03 21.62
C ARG A 11 -16.84 10.15 21.40
N THR A 12 -16.81 9.48 20.25
CA THR A 12 -15.55 9.14 19.61
C THR A 12 -14.81 10.46 19.41
N ASN A 13 -13.99 10.84 20.39
CA ASN A 13 -12.91 11.80 20.16
C ASN A 13 -12.27 11.35 18.86
N GLU A 14 -12.27 12.23 17.86
CA GLU A 14 -11.70 11.93 16.56
C GLU A 14 -10.27 11.41 16.78
N SER A 15 -10.24 10.09 16.59
CA SER A 15 -9.30 9.07 17.00
C SER A 15 -7.87 9.53 17.19
N GLU A 16 -7.40 9.67 18.44
CA GLU A 16 -5.96 9.56 18.70
C GLU A 16 -5.44 8.25 18.09
N PRO A 17 -4.29 8.25 17.40
CA PRO A 17 -3.73 7.02 16.85
C PRO A 17 -3.62 5.95 17.94
N LYS A 18 -4.15 4.76 17.67
CA LYS A 18 -4.11 3.65 18.64
C LYS A 18 -2.68 3.21 18.92
N HIS A 19 -1.81 3.27 17.91
CA HIS A 19 -0.40 2.86 18.02
C HIS A 19 0.45 3.90 18.79
N PRO A 20 1.21 3.50 19.83
CA PRO A 20 2.04 4.43 20.61
C PRO A 20 3.05 5.24 19.79
N ARG A 21 3.66 4.63 18.77
CA ARG A 21 4.60 5.32 17.87
C ARG A 21 3.93 6.41 17.04
N LEU A 22 2.76 6.13 16.47
CA LEU A 22 2.01 7.14 15.72
C LEU A 22 1.65 8.34 16.60
N ARG A 23 1.27 8.12 17.86
CA ARG A 23 1.04 9.23 18.82
C ARG A 23 2.31 10.05 19.05
N ARG A 24 3.46 9.39 19.20
CA ARG A 24 4.75 10.07 19.41
C ARG A 24 5.14 10.87 18.16
N TRP A 25 5.09 10.25 16.98
CA TRP A 25 5.41 10.91 15.70
C TRP A 25 4.50 12.09 15.41
N LYS A 26 3.20 11.97 15.67
CA LYS A 26 2.25 13.09 15.58
C LYS A 26 2.68 14.26 16.47
N LYS A 27 2.97 14.00 17.75
CA LYS A 27 3.44 15.03 18.71
C LYS A 27 4.77 15.67 18.29
N LEU A 28 5.71 14.88 17.78
CA LEU A 28 7.00 15.40 17.30
C LEU A 28 6.78 16.31 16.09
N ARG A 29 5.93 15.92 15.15
CA ARG A 29 5.57 16.75 14.00
C ARG A 29 4.90 18.06 14.42
N GLU A 30 3.95 18.00 15.35
CA GLU A 30 3.31 19.19 15.95
C GLU A 30 4.33 20.10 16.67
N SER A 31 5.46 19.53 17.12
CA SER A 31 6.58 20.26 17.73
C SER A 31 7.62 20.76 16.72
N GLY A 32 7.36 20.62 15.41
CA GLY A 32 8.23 21.11 14.34
C GLY A 32 9.24 20.10 13.79
N TYR A 33 9.13 18.81 14.13
CA TYR A 33 9.96 17.78 13.49
C TYR A 33 9.43 17.42 12.10
N HIS A 34 10.35 17.22 11.17
CA HIS A 34 10.12 16.60 9.87
C HIS A 34 10.32 15.08 9.99
N LEU A 35 9.49 14.33 9.27
CA LEU A 35 9.53 12.88 9.22
C LEU A 35 9.76 12.46 7.78
N ASP A 36 10.83 11.70 7.55
CA ASP A 36 11.13 11.06 6.28
C ASP A 36 10.94 9.56 6.43
N LEU A 37 10.29 8.93 5.46
CA LEU A 37 10.00 7.49 5.47
C LEU A 37 10.76 6.80 4.34
N GLU A 38 11.60 5.83 4.70
CA GLU A 38 12.16 4.89 3.74
C GLU A 38 11.62 3.49 3.99
N ILE A 39 11.39 2.73 2.91
CA ILE A 39 10.94 1.34 2.97
C ILE A 39 11.93 0.51 2.20
N HIS A 40 12.48 -0.50 2.87
CA HIS A 40 13.46 -1.41 2.29
C HIS A 40 12.95 -2.83 2.41
N ARG A 41 13.15 -3.59 1.33
CA ARG A 41 12.83 -5.01 1.29
C ARG A 41 13.84 -5.72 0.41
N GLU A 42 14.63 -6.58 1.03
CA GLU A 42 15.69 -7.31 0.34
C GLU A 42 15.15 -8.60 -0.28
N TRP A 43 15.60 -8.92 -1.48
CA TRP A 43 15.42 -10.22 -2.11
C TRP A 43 16.55 -11.15 -1.68
N ASP A 44 16.22 -12.30 -1.09
CA ASP A 44 17.20 -13.27 -0.57
C ASP A 44 17.62 -14.33 -1.60
N GLY A 45 17.05 -14.30 -2.80
CA GLY A 45 17.26 -15.30 -3.88
C GLY A 45 16.07 -16.23 -4.09
N LEU A 46 15.30 -16.52 -3.04
CA LEU A 46 14.13 -17.41 -3.07
C LEU A 46 12.83 -16.66 -2.75
N THR A 47 12.90 -15.77 -1.76
CA THR A 47 11.79 -14.96 -1.27
C THR A 47 12.26 -13.54 -0.99
N PHE A 48 11.30 -12.67 -0.68
CA PHE A 48 11.61 -11.37 -0.11
C PHE A 48 11.60 -11.47 1.41
N SER A 49 12.63 -10.93 2.05
CA SER A 49 12.65 -10.69 3.49
C SER A 49 11.44 -9.83 3.93
N PRO A 50 11.03 -9.90 5.21
CA PRO A 50 10.06 -8.96 5.75
C PRO A 50 10.49 -7.52 5.47
N ALA A 51 9.58 -6.71 4.96
CA ALA A 51 9.86 -5.31 4.68
C ALA A 51 10.14 -4.57 5.99
N LYS A 52 11.07 -3.60 5.92
CA LYS A 52 11.43 -2.72 7.03
C LYS A 52 11.08 -1.29 6.68
N MET A 53 10.67 -0.54 7.68
CA MET A 53 10.41 0.89 7.62
C MET A 53 11.47 1.62 8.44
N PHE A 54 12.01 2.69 7.86
CA PHE A 54 13.00 3.55 8.47
C PHE A 54 12.40 4.95 8.53
N VAL A 55 12.10 5.42 9.73
CA VAL A 55 11.52 6.75 9.95
C VAL A 55 12.61 7.65 10.51
N THR A 56 13.03 8.63 9.73
CA THR A 56 14.02 9.63 10.16
C THR A 56 13.30 10.87 10.69
N LEU A 57 13.58 11.24 11.93
CA LEU A 57 13.02 12.42 12.60
C LEU A 57 14.06 13.54 12.63
N ARG A 58 13.84 14.64 11.91
CA ARG A 58 14.77 15.78 11.86
C ARG A 58 14.10 17.05 12.36
N LYS A 59 14.77 17.84 13.20
CA LYS A 59 14.24 19.15 13.62
C LYS A 59 14.65 20.27 12.66
N HIS A 60 15.82 20.13 12.05
CA HIS A 60 16.39 21.05 11.08
C HIS A 60 16.98 20.25 9.91
N GLU A 61 17.15 20.86 8.74
CA GLU A 61 17.59 20.16 7.53
C GLU A 61 19.00 19.56 7.66
N GLU A 62 19.89 20.24 8.41
CA GLU A 62 21.26 19.80 8.69
C GLU A 62 21.36 18.80 9.86
N ASP A 63 20.25 18.53 10.56
CA ASP A 63 20.22 17.58 11.66
C ASP A 63 20.32 16.15 11.11
N PRO A 64 21.30 15.32 11.54
CA PRO A 64 21.36 13.91 11.13
C PRO A 64 20.07 13.16 11.49
N GLY A 65 19.32 13.66 12.47
CA GLY A 65 18.03 13.13 12.87
C GLY A 65 18.13 11.86 13.70
N ILE A 66 16.98 11.44 14.23
CA ILE A 66 16.83 10.17 14.95
C ILE A 66 16.24 9.18 13.97
N LEU A 67 17.00 8.12 13.66
CA LEU A 67 16.54 7.01 12.83
C LEU A 67 15.82 5.96 13.69
N GLU A 68 14.57 5.65 13.34
CA GLU A 68 13.83 4.53 13.91
C GLU A 68 13.63 3.45 12.85
N GLU A 69 14.25 2.28 13.05
CA GLU A 69 14.04 1.08 12.24
C GLU A 69 12.94 0.20 12.85
N LEU A 70 12.01 -0.25 12.00
CA LEU A 70 10.86 -1.06 12.37
C LEU A 70 10.56 -2.09 11.30
N LEU A 71 9.87 -3.17 11.67
CA LEU A 71 9.19 -4.00 10.69
C LEU A 71 8.03 -3.22 10.08
N TRP A 72 7.77 -3.46 8.80
CA TRP A 72 6.60 -2.90 8.14
C TRP A 72 5.33 -3.51 8.74
N GLU A 73 4.40 -2.64 9.14
CA GLU A 73 3.08 -3.02 9.64
C GLU A 73 2.04 -2.10 9.00
N ASP A 74 0.94 -2.69 8.52
CA ASP A 74 -0.11 -1.93 7.84
C ASP A 74 -0.74 -0.84 8.73
N ALA A 75 -0.90 -1.11 10.02
CA ALA A 75 -1.41 -0.12 10.98
C ALA A 75 -0.47 1.10 11.13
N LEU A 76 0.85 0.88 11.09
CA LEU A 76 1.83 1.96 11.09
C LEU A 76 1.83 2.71 9.76
N ASN A 77 1.79 1.97 8.65
CA ASN A 77 1.70 2.52 7.31
C ASN A 77 0.50 3.46 7.17
N GLN A 78 -0.70 2.99 7.54
CA GLN A 78 -1.93 3.76 7.47
C GLN A 78 -1.84 5.03 8.31
N GLY A 79 -1.30 4.92 9.52
CA GLY A 79 -1.11 6.09 10.37
C GLY A 79 -0.14 7.13 9.78
N LEU A 80 0.91 6.71 9.08
CA LEU A 80 1.81 7.62 8.37
C LEU A 80 1.12 8.25 7.15
N VAL A 81 0.27 7.51 6.43
CA VAL A 81 -0.56 8.06 5.34
C VAL A 81 -1.52 9.13 5.88
N GLU A 82 -2.20 8.84 6.99
CA GLU A 82 -3.10 9.79 7.66
C GLU A 82 -2.38 11.05 8.15
N LEU A 83 -1.12 10.90 8.57
CA LEU A 83 -0.25 12.02 8.88
C LEU A 83 0.26 12.74 7.62
N GLY A 84 -0.05 12.30 6.40
CA GLY A 84 0.42 12.94 5.18
C GLY A 84 1.93 12.86 5.02
N ILE A 85 2.54 11.76 5.49
CA ILE A 85 3.98 11.50 5.38
C ILE A 85 4.21 10.59 4.17
N PRO A 86 4.74 11.12 3.05
CA PRO A 86 5.14 10.31 1.93
C PRO A 86 6.44 9.56 2.23
N ALA A 87 6.74 8.53 1.44
CA ALA A 87 8.06 7.96 1.32
C ALA A 87 9.03 8.98 0.70
N SER A 88 10.30 8.89 1.08
CA SER A 88 11.37 9.80 0.65
C SER A 88 11.68 9.70 -0.84
N THR A 89 11.33 8.57 -1.48
CA THR A 89 11.59 8.33 -2.91
C THR A 89 10.34 7.81 -3.62
N PRO A 90 10.19 8.05 -4.94
CA PRO A 90 9.10 7.47 -5.73
C PRO A 90 9.04 5.94 -5.64
N GLU A 91 10.20 5.28 -5.73
CA GLU A 91 10.33 3.83 -5.63
C GLU A 91 9.90 3.33 -4.24
N GLY A 92 10.20 4.09 -3.18
CA GLY A 92 9.74 3.81 -1.83
C GLY A 92 8.22 3.90 -1.71
N GLU A 93 7.58 4.85 -2.38
CA GLU A 93 6.11 4.97 -2.39
C GLU A 93 5.47 3.83 -3.18
N VAL A 94 6.07 3.42 -4.30
CA VAL A 94 5.63 2.25 -5.07
C VAL A 94 5.70 0.98 -4.21
N MET A 95 6.82 0.74 -3.53
CA MET A 95 6.99 -0.38 -2.59
C MET A 95 5.97 -0.31 -1.44
N ARG A 96 5.75 0.89 -0.87
CA ARG A 96 4.76 1.11 0.19
C ARG A 96 3.38 0.61 -0.21
N TYR A 97 2.92 1.02 -1.40
CA TYR A 97 1.58 0.69 -1.87
C TYR A 97 1.49 -0.76 -2.38
N ALA A 98 2.56 -1.34 -2.90
CA ALA A 98 2.60 -2.77 -3.21
C ALA A 98 2.38 -3.63 -1.96
N LEU A 99 3.04 -3.29 -0.84
CA LEU A 99 2.83 -3.93 0.45
C LEU A 99 1.42 -3.67 1.00
N ALA A 100 0.91 -2.44 0.86
CA ALA A 100 -0.45 -2.10 1.28
C ALA A 100 -1.52 -2.90 0.50
N PHE A 101 -1.33 -3.09 -0.81
CA PHE A 101 -2.20 -3.96 -1.62
C PHE A 101 -2.17 -5.40 -1.14
N LYS A 102 -0.98 -5.93 -0.84
CA LYS A 102 -0.84 -7.28 -0.29
C LYS A 102 -1.68 -7.48 0.96
N THR A 103 -1.60 -6.57 1.93
CA THR A 103 -2.40 -6.68 3.17
C THR A 103 -3.89 -6.41 2.92
N ALA A 104 -4.24 -5.44 2.09
CA ALA A 104 -5.64 -5.10 1.82
C ALA A 104 -6.39 -6.19 1.05
N LEU A 105 -5.71 -6.91 0.15
CA LEU A 105 -6.29 -7.98 -0.67
C LEU A 105 -6.26 -9.35 0.03
N GLU A 106 -5.48 -9.53 1.09
CA GLU A 106 -5.39 -10.80 1.83
C GLU A 106 -6.77 -11.30 2.33
N PRO A 107 -7.65 -10.46 2.92
CA PRO A 107 -9.00 -10.90 3.30
C PRO A 107 -9.85 -11.39 2.13
N VAL A 108 -9.67 -10.80 0.93
CA VAL A 108 -10.38 -11.23 -0.29
C VAL A 108 -9.85 -12.58 -0.74
N SER A 109 -8.52 -12.76 -0.71
CA SER A 109 -7.86 -14.03 -1.03
C SER A 109 -8.33 -15.16 -0.13
N LEU A 110 -8.37 -14.92 1.20
CA LEU A 110 -8.83 -15.89 2.19
C LEU A 110 -10.30 -16.31 1.97
N ARG A 111 -11.15 -15.38 1.53
CA ARG A 111 -12.57 -15.63 1.30
C ARG A 111 -12.84 -16.38 0.00
N HIS A 112 -12.13 -16.04 -1.07
CA HIS A 112 -12.46 -16.49 -2.43
C HIS A 112 -11.45 -17.47 -3.05
N ASN A 113 -10.37 -17.83 -2.36
CA ASN A 113 -9.18 -18.50 -2.87
C ASN A 113 -8.24 -17.54 -3.64
N GLU A 114 -6.93 -17.75 -3.46
CA GLU A 114 -5.88 -16.90 -4.02
C GLU A 114 -5.85 -16.91 -5.56
N ASP A 115 -5.97 -18.09 -6.19
CA ASP A 115 -5.95 -18.20 -7.66
C ASP A 115 -7.20 -17.56 -8.28
N PHE A 116 -8.34 -17.65 -7.59
CA PHE A 116 -9.55 -16.95 -8.00
C PHE A 116 -9.36 -15.43 -7.93
N LEU A 117 -8.86 -14.90 -6.81
CA LEU A 117 -8.56 -13.47 -6.67
C LEU A 117 -7.59 -12.97 -7.75
N ARG A 118 -6.49 -13.69 -7.98
CA ARG A 118 -5.51 -13.36 -9.03
C ARG A 118 -6.18 -13.22 -10.41
N SER A 119 -7.11 -14.12 -10.70
CA SER A 119 -7.87 -14.12 -11.96
C SER A 119 -8.79 -12.90 -12.06
N VAL A 120 -9.57 -12.62 -11.01
CA VAL A 120 -10.45 -11.44 -10.94
C VAL A 120 -9.67 -10.14 -11.06
N LEU A 121 -8.54 -10.02 -10.34
CA LEU A 121 -7.70 -8.84 -10.35
C LEU A 121 -7.13 -8.56 -11.75
N VAL A 122 -6.57 -9.56 -12.41
CA VAL A 122 -6.03 -9.39 -13.77
C VAL A 122 -7.12 -9.04 -14.77
N GLU A 123 -8.30 -9.65 -14.67
CA GLU A 123 -9.43 -9.28 -15.51
C GLU A 123 -9.89 -7.83 -15.27
N PHE A 124 -9.96 -7.39 -14.01
CA PHE A 124 -10.28 -6.01 -13.64
C PHE A 124 -9.25 -5.03 -14.22
N LEU A 125 -7.96 -5.31 -14.06
CA LEU A 125 -6.89 -4.43 -14.55
C LEU A 125 -6.77 -4.41 -16.09
N ARG A 126 -7.26 -5.44 -16.77
CA ARG A 126 -7.36 -5.47 -18.24
C ARG A 126 -8.66 -4.86 -18.75
N ALA A 127 -9.65 -4.65 -17.89
CA ALA A 127 -10.93 -4.09 -18.26
C ALA A 127 -10.88 -2.56 -18.37
N GLY A 128 -11.71 -2.02 -19.25
CA GLY A 128 -11.82 -0.58 -19.50
C GLY A 128 -10.57 0.03 -20.16
N ASP A 129 -10.48 1.37 -20.14
CA ASP A 129 -9.43 2.12 -20.82
C ASP A 129 -8.40 2.74 -19.86
N VAL A 130 -8.65 2.68 -18.55
CA VAL A 130 -7.86 3.39 -17.53
C VAL A 130 -6.50 2.72 -17.32
N PHE A 131 -6.47 1.51 -16.73
CA PHE A 131 -5.22 0.79 -16.48
C PHE A 131 -4.44 0.39 -17.74
N PRO A 132 -5.10 0.02 -18.86
CA PRO A 132 -4.39 -0.26 -20.10
C PRO A 132 -3.60 0.91 -20.70
N SER A 133 -3.89 2.15 -20.28
CA SER A 133 -3.10 3.32 -20.68
C SER A 133 -1.70 3.36 -20.06
N HIS A 134 -1.44 2.59 -18.98
CA HIS A 134 -0.18 2.63 -18.25
C HIS A 134 0.82 1.56 -18.75
N PRO A 135 1.96 1.94 -19.36
CA PRO A 135 2.83 1.01 -20.09
C PRO A 135 3.54 -0.01 -19.19
N GLU A 136 3.98 0.36 -17.99
CA GLU A 136 4.69 -0.55 -17.09
C GLU A 136 3.77 -1.65 -16.55
N LEU A 137 2.57 -1.28 -16.10
CA LEU A 137 1.53 -2.20 -15.68
C LEU A 137 1.14 -3.15 -16.82
N MET A 138 0.96 -2.63 -18.04
CA MET A 138 0.64 -3.49 -19.19
C MET A 138 1.75 -4.49 -19.52
N LYS A 139 3.02 -4.07 -19.47
CA LYS A 139 4.15 -4.98 -19.63
C LYS A 139 4.16 -6.08 -18.57
N MET A 140 3.71 -5.79 -17.34
CA MET A 140 3.53 -6.81 -16.31
C MET A 140 2.33 -7.73 -16.63
N LEU A 141 1.20 -7.14 -17.01
CA LEU A 141 -0.03 -7.87 -17.36
C LEU A 141 0.18 -8.82 -18.55
N ASP A 142 1.03 -8.49 -19.51
CA ASP A 142 1.36 -9.37 -20.64
C ASP A 142 2.11 -10.64 -20.23
N GLN A 143 2.71 -10.66 -19.04
CA GLN A 143 3.49 -11.79 -18.51
C GLN A 143 2.71 -12.67 -17.54
N VAL A 144 1.49 -12.27 -17.19
CA VAL A 144 0.62 -13.02 -16.27
C VAL A 144 -0.54 -13.64 -17.03
N HIS A 145 -0.72 -14.94 -16.83
CA HIS A 145 -1.77 -15.74 -17.46
C HIS A 145 -2.49 -16.53 -16.38
N PRO A 146 -3.37 -15.88 -15.58
CA PRO A 146 -4.17 -16.60 -14.61
C PRO A 146 -5.18 -17.52 -15.30
N ALA A 147 -5.73 -18.45 -14.52
CA ALA A 147 -6.89 -19.22 -14.97
C ALA A 147 -8.09 -18.28 -15.21
N GLN A 148 -9.09 -18.77 -15.95
CA GLN A 148 -10.32 -18.00 -16.12
C GLN A 148 -11.14 -18.07 -14.82
N ALA A 149 -11.53 -16.91 -14.29
CA ALA A 149 -12.41 -16.85 -13.13
C ALA A 149 -13.82 -17.32 -13.53
N TYR A 150 -14.43 -18.19 -12.72
CA TYR A 150 -15.84 -18.54 -12.89
C TYR A 150 -16.72 -17.31 -12.63
N ARG A 151 -17.54 -16.93 -13.61
CA ARG A 151 -18.45 -15.79 -13.51
C ARG A 151 -19.74 -16.20 -12.78
N GLY A 152 -19.96 -15.62 -11.61
CA GLY A 152 -21.14 -15.84 -10.77
C GLY A 152 -21.13 -14.90 -9.56
N ALA A 153 -22.02 -15.09 -8.59
CA ALA A 153 -22.14 -14.14 -7.46
C ALA A 153 -20.82 -13.91 -6.68
N SER A 154 -20.00 -14.94 -6.51
CA SER A 154 -18.68 -14.80 -5.86
C SER A 154 -17.69 -13.97 -6.67
N TYR A 155 -17.84 -13.94 -8.00
CA TYR A 155 -17.04 -13.09 -8.88
C TYR A 155 -17.37 -11.63 -8.67
N ASP A 156 -18.66 -11.28 -8.68
CA ASP A 156 -19.11 -9.90 -8.54
C ASP A 156 -18.69 -9.33 -7.17
N GLN A 157 -18.79 -10.12 -6.11
CA GLN A 157 -18.32 -9.74 -4.77
C GLN A 157 -16.81 -9.52 -4.69
N ALA A 158 -16.03 -10.39 -5.33
CA ALA A 158 -14.58 -10.24 -5.38
C ALA A 158 -14.16 -9.03 -6.22
N LEU A 159 -14.85 -8.79 -7.33
CA LEU A 159 -14.63 -7.64 -8.21
C LEU A 159 -14.91 -6.32 -7.48
N GLU A 160 -16.06 -6.23 -6.81
CA GLU A 160 -16.44 -5.06 -6.01
C GLU A 160 -15.42 -4.79 -4.89
N ALA A 161 -14.94 -5.85 -4.23
CA ALA A 161 -13.91 -5.72 -3.19
C ALA A 161 -12.56 -5.21 -3.76
N VAL A 162 -12.12 -5.77 -4.89
CA VAL A 162 -10.89 -5.34 -5.58
C VAL A 162 -11.00 -3.88 -6.01
N GLU A 163 -12.10 -3.50 -6.64
CA GLU A 163 -12.36 -2.13 -7.06
C GLU A 163 -12.36 -1.17 -5.87
N SER A 164 -13.08 -1.52 -4.79
CA SER A 164 -13.13 -0.71 -3.57
C SER A 164 -11.75 -0.51 -2.94
N ILE A 165 -10.91 -1.55 -2.92
CA ILE A 165 -9.54 -1.46 -2.37
C ILE A 165 -8.68 -0.54 -3.22
N ILE A 166 -8.72 -0.70 -4.54
CA ILE A 166 -7.92 0.12 -5.46
C ILE A 166 -8.35 1.60 -5.39
N ASN A 167 -9.66 1.86 -5.36
CA ASN A 167 -10.20 3.21 -5.20
C ASN A 167 -9.78 3.84 -3.87
N ALA A 168 -9.82 3.07 -2.77
CA ALA A 168 -9.35 3.57 -1.46
C ALA A 168 -7.86 3.94 -1.50
N LYS A 169 -7.02 3.15 -2.18
CA LYS A 169 -5.59 3.46 -2.32
C LYS A 169 -5.31 4.65 -3.24
N ALA A 170 -6.11 4.84 -4.29
CA ALA A 170 -6.07 6.04 -5.10
C ALA A 170 -6.46 7.29 -4.28
N GLU A 171 -7.54 7.20 -3.49
CA GLU A 171 -7.99 8.30 -2.62
C GLU A 171 -6.94 8.64 -1.54
N GLU A 172 -6.25 7.65 -0.98
CA GLU A 172 -5.14 7.89 -0.05
C GLU A 172 -4.01 8.72 -0.68
N LEU A 173 -3.58 8.38 -1.90
CA LEU A 173 -2.54 9.11 -2.63
C LEU A 173 -2.93 10.56 -2.91
N GLU A 174 -4.16 10.81 -3.35
CA GLU A 174 -4.63 12.15 -3.70
C GLU A 174 -5.03 12.99 -2.48
N SER A 175 -5.84 12.45 -1.57
CA SER A 175 -6.44 13.23 -0.49
C SER A 175 -5.54 13.34 0.74
N LYS A 176 -4.79 12.29 1.07
CA LYS A 176 -3.96 12.24 2.29
C LYS A 176 -2.53 12.66 2.01
N LEU A 177 -1.93 12.09 0.96
CA LEU A 177 -0.56 12.40 0.55
C LEU A 177 -0.46 13.59 -0.41
N ARG A 178 -1.59 14.07 -0.96
CA ARG A 178 -1.68 15.27 -1.81
C ARG A 178 -0.85 15.18 -3.09
N TYR A 179 -0.71 13.97 -3.63
CA TYR A 179 -0.10 13.82 -4.95
C TYR A 179 -1.02 14.37 -6.04
N PRO A 180 -0.47 15.02 -7.08
CA PRO A 180 -1.23 15.29 -8.30
C PRO A 180 -1.76 13.99 -8.89
N GLN A 181 -2.97 14.02 -9.46
CA GLN A 181 -3.66 12.85 -10.01
C GLN A 181 -2.79 11.99 -10.92
N GLU A 182 -2.05 12.60 -11.86
CA GLU A 182 -1.16 11.88 -12.78
C GLU A 182 -0.06 11.10 -12.03
N LYS A 183 0.54 11.73 -11.01
CA LYS A 183 1.57 11.10 -10.19
C LYS A 183 0.99 10.03 -9.26
N ALA A 184 -0.20 10.28 -8.69
CA ALA A 184 -0.92 9.28 -7.90
C ALA A 184 -1.22 8.04 -8.76
N PHE A 185 -1.69 8.24 -10.00
CA PHE A 185 -1.98 7.17 -10.94
C PHE A 185 -0.74 6.37 -11.34
N ASP A 186 0.40 7.03 -11.60
CA ASP A 186 1.70 6.39 -11.86
C ASP A 186 2.12 5.49 -10.67
N ILE A 187 2.11 6.04 -9.45
CA ILE A 187 2.47 5.29 -8.23
C ILE A 187 1.54 4.07 -8.07
N LEU A 188 0.24 4.26 -8.24
CA LEU A 188 -0.77 3.21 -8.12
C LEU A 188 -0.51 2.07 -9.12
N CYS A 189 -0.30 2.40 -10.39
CA CYS A 189 -0.08 1.41 -11.45
C CYS A 189 1.24 0.66 -11.26
N ARG A 190 2.32 1.36 -10.89
CA ARG A 190 3.61 0.74 -10.59
C ARG A 190 3.55 -0.15 -9.35
N ALA A 191 2.80 0.26 -8.33
CA ALA A 191 2.57 -0.55 -7.13
C ALA A 191 1.77 -1.82 -7.43
N LEU A 192 0.73 -1.73 -8.27
CA LEU A 192 -0.02 -2.88 -8.77
C LEU A 192 0.88 -3.81 -9.60
N ALA A 193 1.73 -3.26 -10.47
CA ALA A 193 2.68 -4.06 -11.25
C ALA A 193 3.67 -4.82 -10.35
N GLN A 194 4.20 -4.15 -9.32
CA GLN A 194 5.07 -4.80 -8.34
C GLN A 194 4.32 -5.86 -7.52
N TYR A 195 3.09 -5.59 -7.09
CA TYR A 195 2.26 -6.58 -6.40
C TYR A 195 1.98 -7.82 -7.28
N LEU A 196 1.67 -7.60 -8.56
CA LEU A 196 1.51 -8.69 -9.55
C LEU A 196 2.80 -9.49 -9.73
N ASP A 197 3.96 -8.82 -9.79
CA ASP A 197 5.26 -9.50 -9.85
C ASP A 197 5.45 -10.46 -8.67
N GLU A 198 5.12 -10.00 -7.46
CA GLU A 198 5.27 -10.80 -6.25
C GLU A 198 4.36 -12.04 -6.24
N ILE A 199 3.08 -11.90 -6.61
CA ILE A 199 2.13 -13.01 -6.54
C ILE A 199 2.22 -13.97 -7.73
N PHE A 200 2.75 -13.53 -8.87
CA PHE A 200 2.98 -14.37 -10.06
C PHE A 200 4.45 -14.76 -10.25
N HIS A 201 5.34 -14.31 -9.36
CA HIS A 201 6.79 -14.57 -9.39
C HIS A 201 7.41 -14.30 -10.78
N VAL A 202 7.06 -13.19 -11.44
CA VAL A 202 7.48 -12.93 -12.83
C VAL A 202 8.99 -12.71 -12.92
N THR A 203 9.55 -11.87 -12.05
CA THR A 203 10.99 -11.55 -11.99
C THR A 203 11.81 -12.78 -11.57
N ALA A 204 11.34 -13.54 -10.58
CA ALA A 204 12.01 -14.78 -10.17
C ALA A 204 12.10 -15.76 -11.34
N ARG A 205 11.02 -15.98 -12.09
CA ARG A 205 11.02 -16.88 -13.25
C ARG A 205 12.06 -16.49 -14.32
N ARG A 206 12.29 -15.19 -14.55
CA ARG A 206 13.31 -14.72 -15.49
C ARG A 206 14.74 -15.02 -15.03
N PHE A 207 14.99 -14.94 -13.72
CA PHE A 207 16.31 -15.21 -13.16
C PHE A 207 16.68 -16.70 -13.27
N TRP A 208 15.72 -17.59 -13.00
CA TRP A 208 15.94 -19.04 -13.04
C TRP A 208 15.86 -19.65 -14.44
N PHE A 209 15.11 -19.02 -15.36
CA PHE A 209 14.92 -19.49 -16.73
C PHE A 209 15.17 -18.37 -17.76
N PRO A 210 16.43 -17.96 -17.97
CA PRO A 210 16.76 -17.02 -19.03
C PRO A 210 16.42 -17.65 -20.40
N LYS A 211 15.65 -16.91 -21.21
CA LYS A 211 15.32 -17.30 -22.58
C LYS A 211 16.50 -17.08 -23.53
#